data_AF-A0A846G6J0-F1
#
_entry.id   AF-A0A846G6J0-F1
#
_cell.length_a   1.000
_cell.length_b   1.000
_cell.length_c   1.000
_cell.angle_alpha   90.00
_cell.angle_beta   90.00
_cell.angle_gamma   90.00
#
_symmetry.space_group_name_H-M   'P 1'
#
loop_
_entity.id
_entity.type
_entity.pdbx_description
1 polymer ?
#
loop_
_entity_poly.entity_id
_entity_poly.type
_entity_poly.pdbx_seq_one_letter_code
_entity_poly.pdbx_strand_id
1 'polypeptide(L)'
;MSLKVTYWSPDLRIEVFEWERNEFLYLPSTLILFLMIFISGFIQYGIITNYRNRLQKEYDDFQAKRTKKIYEAKLSLDEARQLAQRGELAKALTITNGLLKSISKSIPVYKETVELRKIIQTQINSGGGSIRVESLPGMNNNELTSTNLLYLRILGTPYAYQAPYGLKTITIGRQRRKQGLSPSESNDVIIRVPGSDQKSLQISRRHLEIQQIDTEYFVFDKSGGHTKLNGKVISENQPYSLQARDRITIANVIVLEVLIRKNVGGLKTDNVIRIDHPDRDALFIEASIGDMVTEFFDE
;
A
#
# COMPACT_ATOMS: atom_id res chain seq x y z
N MET A 1 23.78 -17.74 50.73
CA MET A 1 24.78 -18.81 50.49
C MET A 1 26.14 -18.17 50.67
N SER A 2 26.79 -18.33 51.82
CA SER A 2 28.11 -17.76 52.11
C SER A 2 29.20 -18.68 51.57
N LEU A 3 30.22 -18.10 50.94
CA LEU A 3 31.34 -18.86 50.40
C LEU A 3 32.49 -18.71 51.40
N LYS A 4 32.73 -19.76 52.20
CA LYS A 4 33.79 -19.77 53.22
C LYS A 4 35.06 -20.34 52.60
N VAL A 5 36.12 -19.54 52.54
CA VAL A 5 37.45 -20.00 52.12
C VAL A 5 38.24 -20.34 53.38
N THR A 6 38.56 -21.62 53.56
CA THR A 6 39.35 -22.08 54.70
C THR A 6 40.77 -22.42 54.26
N TYR A 7 41.76 -21.94 55.01
CA TYR A 7 43.15 -22.34 54.82
C TYR A 7 43.44 -23.57 55.68
N TRP A 8 43.99 -24.62 55.10
CA TRP A 8 44.25 -25.88 55.79
C TRP A 8 45.73 -25.95 56.19
N SER A 9 45.99 -25.84 57.50
CA SER A 9 47.27 -26.19 58.12
C SER A 9 47.03 -27.37 59.07
N PRO A 10 47.97 -28.33 59.21
CA PRO A 10 47.74 -29.60 59.92
C PRO A 10 47.22 -29.46 61.35
N ASP A 11 47.60 -28.38 62.05
CA ASP A 11 47.32 -28.23 63.49
C ASP A 11 46.38 -27.07 63.84
N LEU A 12 45.93 -26.25 62.88
CA LEU A 12 44.99 -25.16 63.13
C LEU A 12 44.10 -24.86 61.93
N ARG A 13 42.77 -24.92 62.15
CA ARG A 13 41.77 -24.36 61.24
C ARG A 13 41.50 -22.91 61.66
N ILE A 14 42.03 -21.97 60.90
CA ILE A 14 41.73 -20.54 61.07
C ILE A 14 40.82 -20.13 59.92
N GLU A 15 39.64 -19.60 60.24
CA GLU A 15 38.78 -18.96 59.25
C GLU A 15 39.44 -17.63 58.84
N VAL A 16 40.02 -17.59 57.63
CA VAL A 16 40.84 -16.43 57.18
C VAL A 16 39.96 -15.33 56.58
N PHE A 17 38.81 -15.69 56.00
CA PHE A 17 37.98 -14.73 55.29
C PHE A 17 36.54 -15.26 55.15
N GLU A 18 35.57 -14.53 55.70
CA GLU A 18 34.14 -14.78 55.48
C GLU A 18 33.63 -13.76 54.46
N TRP A 19 33.42 -14.20 53.21
CA TRP A 19 32.83 -13.35 52.18
C TRP A 19 31.31 -13.32 52.39
N GLU A 20 30.82 -12.31 53.12
CA GLU A 20 29.39 -12.01 53.13
C GLU A 20 28.97 -11.62 51.71
N ARG A 21 27.99 -12.37 51.18
CA ARG A 21 27.45 -12.15 49.84
C ARG A 21 26.72 -10.80 49.85
N ASN A 22 27.43 -9.72 49.54
CA ASN A 22 26.90 -8.37 49.48
C ASN A 22 26.00 -8.21 48.23
N GLU A 23 24.82 -8.84 48.26
CA GLU A 23 23.75 -8.64 47.28
C GLU A 23 23.37 -7.13 47.18
N PHE A 24 23.68 -6.36 48.23
CA PHE A 24 23.51 -4.91 48.30
C PHE A 24 24.43 -4.09 47.37
N LEU A 25 25.61 -4.61 46.99
CA LEU A 25 26.61 -3.83 46.24
C LEU A 25 26.21 -3.62 44.76
N TYR A 26 25.46 -4.57 44.19
CA TYR A 26 25.06 -4.53 42.78
C TYR A 26 23.68 -3.90 42.57
N LEU A 27 22.83 -3.88 43.60
CA LEU A 27 21.45 -3.41 43.51
C LEU A 27 21.32 -1.94 43.01
N PRO A 28 22.16 -0.98 43.46
CA PRO A 28 22.17 0.37 42.92
C PRO A 28 22.58 0.41 41.44
N SER A 29 23.59 -0.38 41.06
CA SER A 29 24.08 -0.42 39.68
C SER A 29 23.04 -1.01 38.71
N THR A 30 22.32 -2.05 39.12
CA THR A 30 21.24 -2.64 38.32
C THR A 30 20.05 -1.68 38.19
N LEU A 31 19.72 -0.93 39.25
CA LEU A 31 18.67 0.10 39.19
C LEU A 31 19.03 1.23 38.23
N ILE A 32 20.27 1.73 38.28
CA ILE A 32 20.75 2.77 37.36
C ILE A 32 20.69 2.29 35.91
N LEU A 33 21.13 1.05 35.64
CA LEU A 33 21.09 0.49 34.29
C LEU A 33 19.66 0.34 33.77
N PHE A 34 18.74 -0.14 34.63
CA PHE A 34 17.33 -0.27 34.29
C PHE A 34 16.69 1.10 34.00
N LEU A 35 17.01 2.10 34.82
CA LEU A 35 16.56 3.48 34.63
C LEU A 35 17.06 4.04 33.29
N MET A 36 18.33 3.83 32.94
CA MET A 36 18.91 4.29 31.67
C MET A 36 18.22 3.65 30.46
N ILE A 37 17.92 2.35 30.52
CA ILE A 37 17.16 1.65 29.47
C ILE A 37 15.76 2.24 29.33
N PHE A 38 15.07 2.44 30.46
CA PHE A 38 13.72 3.02 30.46
C PHE A 38 13.71 4.45 29.89
N ILE A 39 14.64 5.30 30.31
CA ILE A 39 14.77 6.67 29.83
C ILE A 39 15.06 6.67 28.32
N SER A 40 15.98 5.83 27.84
CA SER A 40 16.29 5.72 26.41
C SER A 40 15.06 5.28 25.60
N GLY A 41 14.29 4.30 26.08
CA GLY A 41 13.06 3.85 25.42
C GLY A 41 11.99 4.95 25.36
N PHE A 42 11.80 5.69 26.46
CA PHE A 42 10.87 6.82 26.50
C PHE A 42 11.27 7.96 25.57
N ILE A 43 12.56 8.31 25.51
CA ILE A 43 13.07 9.34 24.60
C ILE A 43 12.86 8.92 23.14
N GLN A 44 13.21 7.68 22.79
CA GLN A 44 13.00 7.16 21.43
C GLN A 44 11.51 7.13 21.06
N TYR A 45 10.65 6.66 21.96
CA TYR A 45 9.20 6.67 21.75
C TYR A 45 8.67 8.10 21.56
N GLY A 46 9.10 9.06 22.38
CA GLY A 46 8.72 10.47 22.25
C GLY A 46 9.17 11.11 20.93
N ILE A 47 10.40 10.83 20.49
CA ILE A 47 10.92 11.33 19.21
C ILE A 47 10.15 10.72 18.04
N ILE A 48 9.92 9.40 18.04
CA ILE A 48 9.22 8.70 16.95
C ILE A 48 7.76 9.15 16.88
N THR A 49 7.07 9.28 18.01
CA THR A 49 5.67 9.75 18.04
C THR A 49 5.54 11.19 17.56
N ASN A 50 6.41 12.09 18.02
CA ASN A 50 6.43 13.47 17.54
C ASN A 50 6.72 13.55 16.04
N TYR A 51 7.67 12.76 15.55
CA TYR A 51 7.98 12.68 14.12
C TYR A 51 6.79 12.18 13.30
N ARG A 52 6.11 11.11 13.75
CA ARG A 52 4.89 10.59 13.10
C ARG A 52 3.76 11.61 13.11
N ASN A 53 3.53 12.29 14.24
CA ASN A 53 2.50 13.32 14.34
C ASN A 53 2.79 14.50 13.41
N ARG A 54 4.07 14.90 13.26
CA ARG A 54 4.47 15.95 12.32
C ARG A 54 4.21 15.52 10.87
N LEU A 55 4.62 14.32 10.49
CA LEU A 55 4.36 13.80 9.14
C LEU A 55 2.87 13.67 8.83
N GLN A 56 2.08 13.19 9.79
CA GLN A 56 0.64 13.09 9.64
C GLN A 56 0.01 14.46 9.41
N LYS A 57 0.43 15.46 10.20
CA LYS A 57 -0.04 16.85 10.03
C LYS A 57 0.35 17.43 8.68
N GLU A 58 1.58 17.21 8.22
CA GLU A 58 2.04 17.64 6.89
C GLU A 58 1.22 16.99 5.77
N TYR A 59 0.90 15.69 5.92
CA TYR A 59 0.06 14.96 4.99
C TYR A 59 -1.39 15.49 4.98
N ASP A 60 -1.98 15.72 6.15
CA ASP A 60 -3.33 16.25 6.29
C ASP A 60 -3.43 17.66 5.70
N ASP A 61 -2.44 18.52 5.96
CA ASP A 61 -2.34 19.86 5.36
C ASP A 61 -2.21 19.79 3.83
N PHE A 62 -1.45 18.83 3.31
CA PHE A 62 -1.34 18.60 1.87
C PHE A 62 -2.68 18.16 1.26
N GLN A 63 -3.38 17.22 1.90
CA GLN A 63 -4.70 16.76 1.45
C GLN A 63 -5.75 17.87 1.51
N ALA A 64 -5.74 18.69 2.56
CA ALA A 64 -6.62 19.85 2.68
C ALA A 64 -6.37 20.86 1.56
N LYS A 65 -5.11 21.22 1.29
CA LYS A 65 -4.73 22.11 0.18
C LYS A 65 -5.13 21.55 -1.18
N ARG A 66 -4.92 20.24 -1.40
CA ARG A 66 -5.32 19.56 -2.63
C ARG A 66 -6.83 19.59 -2.82
N THR A 67 -7.59 19.26 -1.78
CA THR A 67 -9.06 19.25 -1.81
C THR A 67 -9.61 20.64 -2.11
N LYS A 68 -9.05 21.68 -1.48
CA LYS A 68 -9.40 23.07 -1.75
C LYS A 68 -9.16 23.44 -3.23
N LYS A 69 -7.99 23.11 -3.78
CA LYS A 69 -7.69 23.36 -5.20
C LYS A 69 -8.62 22.60 -6.15
N ILE A 70 -8.98 21.36 -5.83
CA ILE A 70 -9.95 20.58 -6.63
C ILE A 70 -11.31 21.27 -6.61
N TYR A 71 -11.77 21.73 -5.45
CA TYR A 71 -13.04 22.43 -5.32
C TYR A 71 -13.06 23.75 -6.11
N GLU A 72 -12.02 24.57 -5.97
CA GLU A 72 -11.86 25.82 -6.74
C GLU A 72 -11.86 25.54 -8.25
N ALA A 73 -11.12 24.53 -8.70
CA ALA A 73 -11.08 24.13 -10.10
C ALA A 73 -12.46 23.65 -10.62
N LYS A 74 -13.21 22.89 -9.82
CA LYS A 74 -14.58 22.47 -10.17
C LYS A 74 -15.51 23.68 -10.30
N LEU A 75 -15.43 24.63 -9.37
CA LEU A 75 -16.26 25.83 -9.40
C LEU A 75 -16.00 26.67 -10.65
N SER A 76 -14.73 26.88 -11.01
CA SER A 76 -14.37 27.55 -12.27
C SER A 76 -14.76 26.76 -13.52
N LEU A 77 -14.72 25.42 -13.47
CA LEU A 77 -15.18 24.59 -14.58
C LEU A 77 -16.69 24.71 -14.77
N ASP A 78 -17.47 24.72 -13.69
CA ASP A 78 -18.93 24.90 -13.74
C ASP A 78 -19.30 26.31 -14.23
N GLU A 79 -18.55 27.34 -13.83
CA GLU A 79 -18.67 28.68 -14.40
C GLU A 79 -18.44 28.68 -15.92
N ALA A 80 -17.36 28.01 -16.38
CA ALA A 80 -17.09 27.87 -17.81
C ALA A 80 -18.21 27.12 -18.55
N ARG A 81 -18.82 26.11 -17.93
CA ARG A 81 -20.00 25.40 -18.49
C ARG A 81 -21.19 26.34 -18.62
N GLN A 82 -21.51 27.12 -17.59
CA GLN A 82 -22.62 28.07 -17.63
C GLN A 82 -22.41 29.14 -18.71
N LEU A 83 -21.19 29.66 -18.86
CA LEU A 83 -20.86 30.61 -19.93
C LEU A 83 -21.00 29.97 -21.32
N ALA A 84 -20.55 28.72 -21.49
CA ALA A 84 -20.72 27.99 -22.73
C ALA A 84 -22.21 27.76 -23.07
N GLN A 85 -23.04 27.43 -22.07
CA GLN A 85 -24.48 27.27 -22.25
C GLN A 85 -25.17 28.56 -22.68
N ARG A 86 -24.73 29.71 -22.15
CA ARG A 86 -25.22 31.04 -22.53
C ARG A 86 -24.73 31.52 -23.89
N GLY A 87 -23.87 30.76 -24.57
CA GLY A 87 -23.27 31.14 -25.86
C GLY A 87 -22.06 32.07 -25.74
N GLU A 88 -21.56 32.35 -24.53
CA GLU A 88 -20.37 33.17 -24.30
C GLU A 88 -19.07 32.36 -24.49
N LEU A 89 -18.91 31.78 -25.68
CA LEU A 89 -17.88 30.76 -25.98
C LEU A 89 -16.45 31.27 -25.77
N ALA A 90 -16.16 32.53 -26.09
CA ALA A 90 -14.82 33.11 -25.93
C ALA A 90 -14.40 33.21 -24.46
N LYS A 91 -15.32 33.60 -23.57
CA LYS A 91 -15.06 33.69 -22.11
C LYS A 91 -14.90 32.29 -21.52
N ALA A 92 -15.78 31.36 -21.89
CA ALA A 92 -15.67 29.95 -21.48
C ALA A 92 -14.33 29.32 -21.92
N LEU A 93 -13.87 29.61 -23.14
CA LEU A 93 -12.57 29.15 -23.65
C LEU A 93 -11.39 29.73 -22.85
N THR A 94 -11.51 31.00 -22.42
CA THR A 94 -10.47 31.68 -21.64
C THR A 94 -10.33 31.03 -20.26
N ILE A 95 -11.44 30.77 -19.57
CA ILE A 95 -11.45 30.10 -18.26
C ILE A 95 -10.92 28.68 -18.38
N THR A 96 -11.37 27.90 -19.37
CA THR A 96 -10.88 26.53 -19.59
C THR A 96 -9.39 26.47 -19.91
N ASN A 97 -8.85 27.38 -20.72
CA ASN A 97 -7.41 27.47 -20.96
C ASN A 97 -6.62 27.88 -19.69
N GLY A 98 -7.17 28.80 -18.89
CA GLY A 98 -6.61 29.17 -17.59
C GLY A 98 -6.53 27.97 -16.64
N LEU A 99 -7.60 27.17 -16.58
CA LEU A 99 -7.67 25.93 -15.81
C LEU A 99 -6.67 24.90 -16.32
N LEU A 100 -6.57 24.66 -17.63
CA LEU A 100 -5.59 23.71 -18.18
C LEU A 100 -4.14 24.10 -17.91
N LYS A 101 -3.85 25.41 -17.77
CA LYS A 101 -2.51 25.91 -17.42
C LYS A 101 -2.20 25.74 -15.93
N SER A 102 -3.20 25.91 -15.06
CA SER A 102 -3.02 25.88 -13.59
C SER A 102 -3.20 24.48 -12.98
N ILE A 103 -3.91 23.58 -13.66
CA ILE A 103 -4.26 22.25 -13.16
C ILE A 103 -3.25 21.20 -13.65
N SER A 104 -2.73 20.38 -12.72
CA SER A 104 -1.93 19.21 -13.04
C SER A 104 -2.74 18.14 -13.78
N LYS A 105 -2.11 17.42 -14.70
CA LYS A 105 -2.71 16.25 -15.40
C LYS A 105 -3.26 15.18 -14.45
N SER A 106 -2.76 15.12 -13.21
CA SER A 106 -3.18 14.16 -12.18
C SER A 106 -4.46 14.56 -11.41
N ILE A 107 -5.04 15.73 -11.68
CA ILE A 107 -6.26 16.20 -11.01
C ILE A 107 -7.49 15.72 -11.80
N PRO A 108 -8.54 15.16 -11.15
CA PRO A 108 -9.73 14.64 -11.83
C PRO A 108 -10.39 15.63 -12.79
N VAL A 109 -10.38 16.92 -12.44
CA VAL A 109 -10.97 18.03 -13.20
C VAL A 109 -10.26 18.28 -14.55
N TYR A 110 -9.02 17.80 -14.72
CA TYR A 110 -8.25 18.01 -15.94
C TYR A 110 -8.95 17.40 -17.17
N LYS A 111 -9.45 16.16 -17.06
CA LYS A 111 -10.13 15.46 -18.18
C LYS A 111 -11.39 16.22 -18.60
N GLU A 112 -12.24 16.59 -17.63
CA GLU A 112 -13.45 17.36 -17.89
C GLU A 112 -13.16 18.72 -18.53
N THR A 113 -12.07 19.37 -18.11
CA THR A 113 -11.65 20.66 -18.69
C THR A 113 -11.20 20.50 -20.15
N VAL A 114 -10.46 19.44 -20.47
CA VAL A 114 -10.04 19.12 -21.86
C VAL A 114 -11.26 18.83 -22.74
N GLU A 115 -12.21 18.04 -22.24
CA GLU A 115 -13.44 17.72 -22.96
C GLU A 115 -14.29 18.96 -23.21
N LEU A 116 -14.51 19.79 -22.19
CA LEU A 116 -15.24 21.04 -22.33
C LEU A 116 -14.57 21.97 -23.35
N ARG A 117 -13.23 22.08 -23.33
CA ARG A 117 -12.50 22.86 -24.34
C ARG A 117 -12.74 22.32 -25.75
N LYS A 118 -12.70 21.00 -25.96
CA LYS A 118 -12.98 20.40 -27.28
C LYS A 118 -14.39 20.73 -27.77
N ILE A 119 -15.38 20.64 -26.89
CA ILE A 119 -16.79 20.97 -27.21
C ILE A 119 -16.90 22.45 -27.61
N ILE A 120 -16.38 23.35 -26.79
CA ILE A 120 -16.39 24.80 -27.06
C ILE A 120 -15.71 25.09 -28.41
N GLN A 121 -14.55 24.49 -28.67
CA GLN A 121 -13.78 24.73 -29.90
C GLN A 121 -14.49 24.19 -31.15
N THR A 122 -15.13 23.02 -31.04
CA THR A 122 -15.94 22.46 -32.12
C THR A 122 -17.13 23.37 -32.45
N GLN A 123 -17.76 23.95 -31.43
CA GLN A 123 -18.89 24.87 -31.61
C GLN A 123 -18.49 26.20 -32.24
N ILE A 124 -17.34 26.76 -31.83
CA ILE A 124 -16.77 27.97 -32.44
C ILE A 124 -16.54 27.72 -33.95
N ASN A 125 -15.99 26.57 -34.30
CA ASN A 125 -15.72 26.19 -35.69
C ASN A 125 -17.00 25.91 -36.50
N SER A 126 -18.10 25.54 -35.84
CA SER A 126 -19.37 25.16 -36.48
C SER A 126 -20.36 26.32 -36.66
N GLY A 127 -19.94 27.57 -36.40
CA GLY A 127 -20.76 28.75 -36.73
C GLY A 127 -21.61 29.34 -35.59
N GLY A 128 -21.32 29.04 -34.32
CA GLY A 128 -21.75 29.86 -33.19
C GLY A 128 -23.27 29.83 -32.88
N GLY A 129 -23.77 28.68 -32.44
CA GLY A 129 -25.08 28.56 -31.77
C GLY A 129 -24.94 28.35 -30.25
N SER A 130 -25.98 28.65 -29.47
CA SER A 130 -26.03 28.34 -28.03
C SER A 130 -25.94 26.82 -27.80
N ILE A 131 -25.16 26.41 -26.79
CA ILE A 131 -24.93 25.00 -26.51
C ILE A 131 -25.92 24.56 -25.44
N ARG A 132 -26.75 23.56 -25.73
CA ARG A 132 -27.32 22.73 -24.66
C ARG A 132 -26.20 21.84 -24.15
N VAL A 133 -25.42 22.34 -23.19
CA VAL A 133 -24.53 21.48 -22.40
C VAL A 133 -25.48 20.74 -21.46
N GLU A 134 -26.20 19.75 -21.98
CA GLU A 134 -26.76 18.72 -21.12
C GLU A 134 -25.58 18.19 -20.32
N SER A 135 -25.73 18.17 -19.00
CA SER A 135 -24.72 17.61 -18.09
C SER A 135 -24.20 16.34 -18.75
N LEU A 136 -22.94 16.36 -19.20
CA LEU A 136 -22.27 15.19 -19.77
C LEU A 136 -22.74 14.02 -18.94
N PRO A 137 -23.43 13.03 -19.53
CA PRO A 137 -24.17 12.01 -18.81
C PRO A 137 -23.27 11.54 -17.71
N GLY A 138 -23.65 11.85 -16.46
CA GLY A 138 -22.75 11.82 -15.31
C GLY A 138 -21.93 10.57 -15.44
N MET A 139 -20.64 10.74 -15.77
CA MET A 139 -19.82 9.69 -16.38
C MET A 139 -20.06 8.43 -15.55
N ASN A 140 -20.81 7.49 -16.12
CA ASN A 140 -20.74 6.11 -15.66
C ASN A 140 -19.24 5.82 -15.62
N ASN A 141 -18.75 5.40 -14.46
CA ASN A 141 -17.35 5.34 -14.05
C ASN A 141 -16.44 4.42 -14.91
N ASN A 142 -16.76 4.20 -16.18
CA ASN A 142 -16.20 3.14 -17.02
C ASN A 142 -15.50 3.64 -18.29
N GLU A 143 -15.30 4.94 -18.52
CA GLU A 143 -14.40 5.39 -19.59
C GLU A 143 -12.99 5.69 -19.06
N LEU A 144 -12.23 4.58 -19.04
CA LEU A 144 -10.78 4.46 -18.88
C LEU A 144 -10.03 5.76 -19.21
N THR A 145 -9.74 6.57 -18.19
CA THR A 145 -8.38 7.12 -18.12
C THR A 145 -7.46 5.91 -18.15
N SER A 146 -6.36 5.93 -18.89
CA SER A 146 -5.41 4.82 -18.93
C SER A 146 -4.71 4.68 -17.58
N THR A 147 -5.45 4.31 -16.54
CA THR A 147 -4.91 3.87 -15.27
C THR A 147 -4.28 2.53 -15.55
N ASN A 148 -2.98 2.54 -15.39
CA ASN A 148 -2.19 1.34 -15.23
C ASN A 148 -2.93 0.40 -14.26
N LEU A 149 -3.38 -0.74 -14.77
CA LEU A 149 -3.95 -1.84 -14.04
C LEU A 149 -2.83 -2.72 -13.50
N LEU A 150 -2.90 -3.02 -12.21
CA LEU A 150 -1.98 -3.95 -11.56
C LEU A 150 -2.47 -5.38 -11.75
N TYR A 151 -1.56 -6.23 -12.22
CA TYR A 151 -1.67 -7.66 -12.15
C TYR A 151 -0.52 -8.22 -11.33
N LEU A 152 -0.80 -9.29 -10.59
CA LEU A 152 0.19 -10.05 -9.84
C LEU A 152 0.18 -11.47 -10.38
N ARG A 153 1.10 -11.74 -11.31
CA ARG A 153 1.27 -13.07 -11.90
C ARG A 153 1.92 -14.00 -10.89
N ILE A 154 1.39 -15.20 -10.76
CA ILE A 154 1.95 -16.24 -9.90
C ILE A 154 3.03 -16.98 -10.70
N LEU A 155 4.29 -16.75 -10.35
CA LEU A 155 5.43 -17.21 -11.14
C LEU A 155 5.48 -18.75 -11.18
N GLY A 156 5.65 -19.31 -12.38
CA GLY A 156 5.59 -20.75 -12.63
C GLY A 156 4.18 -21.28 -12.94
N THR A 157 3.18 -20.40 -13.07
CA THR A 157 1.81 -20.76 -13.45
C THR A 157 1.26 -19.80 -14.49
N PRO A 158 0.17 -20.17 -15.21
CA PRO A 158 -0.49 -19.26 -16.14
C PRO A 158 -1.42 -18.26 -15.45
N TYR A 159 -1.50 -18.28 -14.12
CA TYR A 159 -2.48 -17.51 -13.36
C TYR A 159 -1.93 -16.17 -12.89
N ALA A 160 -2.78 -15.16 -12.91
CA ALA A 160 -2.52 -13.86 -12.34
C ALA A 160 -3.74 -13.36 -11.56
N TYR A 161 -3.48 -12.61 -10.50
CA TYR A 161 -4.50 -11.79 -9.87
C TYR A 161 -4.61 -10.46 -10.61
N GLN A 162 -5.83 -10.06 -10.97
CA GLN A 162 -6.15 -8.77 -11.55
C GLN A 162 -6.81 -7.87 -10.49
N ALA A 163 -6.18 -6.74 -10.20
CA ALA A 163 -6.77 -5.73 -9.32
C ALA A 163 -8.01 -5.09 -9.97
N PRO A 164 -9.10 -4.86 -9.20
CA PRO A 164 -10.24 -4.10 -9.69
C PRO A 164 -9.85 -2.68 -10.09
N TYR A 165 -10.57 -2.17 -11.08
CA TYR A 165 -10.39 -0.79 -11.52
C TYR A 165 -10.67 0.19 -10.37
N GLY A 166 -9.74 1.14 -10.16
CA GLY A 166 -9.86 2.19 -9.14
C GLY A 166 -9.57 1.74 -7.70
N LEU A 167 -9.18 0.48 -7.47
CA LEU A 167 -8.79 0.01 -6.14
C LEU A 167 -7.44 0.63 -5.74
N LYS A 168 -7.45 1.50 -4.72
CA LYS A 168 -6.26 2.22 -4.25
C LYS A 168 -5.32 1.39 -3.41
N THR A 169 -5.83 0.35 -2.76
CA THR A 169 -5.05 -0.48 -1.83
C THR A 169 -5.44 -1.93 -2.03
N ILE A 170 -4.43 -2.78 -2.18
CA ILE A 170 -4.55 -4.23 -2.28
C ILE A 170 -3.81 -4.84 -1.11
N THR A 171 -4.45 -5.77 -0.43
CA THR A 171 -3.96 -6.42 0.78
C THR A 171 -3.82 -7.90 0.55
N ILE A 172 -2.68 -8.46 0.95
CA ILE A 172 -2.35 -9.87 0.70
C ILE A 172 -1.92 -10.52 2.01
N GLY A 173 -2.42 -11.71 2.30
CA GLY A 173 -2.05 -12.48 3.50
C GLY A 173 -2.78 -13.80 3.62
N ARG A 174 -2.69 -14.48 4.78
CA ARG A 174 -3.37 -15.78 4.97
C ARG A 174 -4.81 -15.69 5.51
N GLN A 175 -5.19 -14.54 6.07
CA GLN A 175 -6.47 -14.38 6.74
C GLN A 175 -7.61 -14.22 5.72
N ARG A 176 -8.64 -15.06 5.85
CA ARG A 176 -9.86 -15.01 5.03
C ARG A 176 -10.89 -14.07 5.63
N ARG A 177 -11.76 -13.51 4.79
CA ARG A 177 -12.93 -12.75 5.20
C ARG A 177 -13.85 -13.63 6.06
N LYS A 178 -14.15 -13.19 7.29
CA LYS A 178 -15.29 -13.76 8.04
C LYS A 178 -16.57 -13.12 7.49
N GLN A 179 -17.61 -13.92 7.32
CA GLN A 179 -18.93 -13.41 6.94
C GLN A 179 -19.41 -12.42 8.00
N GLY A 180 -19.89 -11.25 7.56
CA GLY A 180 -20.46 -10.22 8.45
C GLY A 180 -19.49 -9.16 8.99
N LEU A 181 -18.17 -9.24 8.71
CA LEU A 181 -17.21 -8.22 9.12
C LEU A 181 -16.97 -7.16 8.05
N SER A 182 -16.53 -5.98 8.50
CA SER A 182 -16.32 -4.82 7.64
C SER A 182 -15.19 -5.07 6.61
N PRO A 183 -15.22 -4.44 5.43
CA PRO A 183 -14.22 -4.64 4.38
C PRO A 183 -12.77 -4.38 4.80
N SER A 184 -12.52 -3.62 5.87
CA SER A 184 -11.18 -3.27 6.34
C SER A 184 -10.45 -4.41 7.09
N GLU A 185 -11.14 -5.50 7.42
CA GLU A 185 -10.60 -6.59 8.27
C GLU A 185 -10.16 -7.85 7.50
N SER A 186 -10.17 -7.82 6.17
CA SER A 186 -9.80 -8.95 5.31
C SER A 186 -8.67 -8.59 4.35
N ASN A 187 -8.01 -9.63 3.81
CA ASN A 187 -7.17 -9.47 2.63
C ASN A 187 -8.01 -9.54 1.35
N ASP A 188 -7.54 -8.84 0.31
CA ASP A 188 -8.09 -8.90 -1.05
C ASP A 188 -7.61 -10.16 -1.77
N VAL A 189 -6.35 -10.55 -1.52
CA VAL A 189 -5.76 -11.80 -2.00
C VAL A 189 -5.34 -12.66 -0.83
N ILE A 190 -5.84 -13.89 -0.77
CA ILE A 190 -5.58 -14.83 0.30
C ILE A 190 -4.65 -15.91 -0.23
N ILE A 191 -3.58 -16.20 0.51
CA ILE A 191 -2.61 -17.25 0.16
C ILE A 191 -2.55 -18.27 1.29
N ARG A 192 -2.66 -19.56 0.94
CA ARG A 192 -2.54 -20.70 1.85
C ARG A 192 -1.79 -21.84 1.19
N VAL A 193 -1.21 -22.72 1.99
CA VAL A 193 -0.49 -23.92 1.53
C VAL A 193 -1.18 -25.14 2.14
N PRO A 194 -2.15 -25.76 1.44
CA PRO A 194 -2.82 -26.96 1.93
C PRO A 194 -1.83 -28.08 2.23
N GLY A 195 -2.02 -28.78 3.35
CA GLY A 195 -1.14 -29.86 3.79
C GLY A 195 0.18 -29.40 4.44
N SER A 196 0.43 -28.08 4.52
CA SER A 196 1.62 -27.52 5.14
C SER A 196 1.26 -26.30 5.99
N ASP A 197 0.79 -26.57 7.22
CA ASP A 197 0.43 -25.52 8.18
C ASP A 197 1.64 -24.64 8.53
N GLN A 198 2.84 -25.22 8.57
CA GLN A 198 4.07 -24.49 8.83
C GLN A 198 4.33 -23.41 7.77
N LYS A 199 4.23 -23.73 6.47
CA LYS A 199 4.39 -22.75 5.39
C LYS A 199 3.25 -21.74 5.37
N SER A 200 2.02 -22.18 5.66
CA SER A 200 0.89 -21.27 5.80
C SER A 200 1.08 -20.27 6.95
N LEU A 201 1.70 -20.68 8.07
CA LEU A 201 1.97 -19.81 9.22
C LEU A 201 3.11 -18.81 8.97
N GLN A 202 4.05 -19.11 8.05
CA GLN A 202 5.08 -18.14 7.62
C GLN A 202 4.46 -16.93 6.91
N ILE A 203 3.28 -17.10 6.31
CA ILE A 203 2.51 -16.00 5.75
C ILE A 203 1.75 -15.30 6.88
N SER A 204 2.20 -14.12 7.27
CA SER A 204 1.46 -13.23 8.19
C SER A 204 0.00 -13.04 7.81
N ARG A 205 -0.85 -12.80 8.81
CA ARG A 205 -2.31 -12.63 8.64
C ARG A 205 -2.64 -11.57 7.59
N ARG A 206 -1.93 -10.44 7.64
CA ARG A 206 -1.83 -9.40 6.62
C ARG A 206 -0.34 -9.21 6.35
N HIS A 207 0.13 -9.69 5.21
CA HIS A 207 1.55 -9.85 4.92
C HIS A 207 2.08 -8.70 4.07
N LEU A 208 1.32 -8.31 3.05
CA LEU A 208 1.70 -7.32 2.07
C LEU A 208 0.57 -6.32 1.88
N GLU A 209 0.93 -5.08 1.60
CA GLU A 209 0.01 -4.07 1.12
C GLU A 209 0.59 -3.38 -0.10
N ILE A 210 -0.18 -3.27 -1.17
CA ILE A 210 0.19 -2.52 -2.37
C ILE A 210 -0.76 -1.33 -2.49
N GLN A 211 -0.22 -0.12 -2.55
CA GLN A 211 -1.00 1.10 -2.68
C GLN A 211 -0.72 1.77 -4.02
N GLN A 212 -1.76 2.28 -4.66
CA GLN A 212 -1.66 3.17 -5.81
C GLN A 212 -1.62 4.63 -5.32
N ILE A 213 -0.50 5.30 -5.58
CA ILE A 213 -0.32 6.73 -5.31
C ILE A 213 -0.17 7.42 -6.67
N ASP A 214 -1.17 8.21 -7.04
CA ASP A 214 -1.32 8.79 -8.37
C ASP A 214 -1.32 7.72 -9.48
N THR A 215 -0.23 7.60 -10.23
CA THR A 215 -0.07 6.62 -11.33
C THR A 215 0.89 5.48 -11.00
N GLU A 216 1.51 5.52 -9.83
CA GLU A 216 2.56 4.60 -9.39
C GLU A 216 2.05 3.65 -8.32
N TYR A 217 2.64 2.46 -8.28
CA TYR A 217 2.35 1.46 -7.26
C TYR A 217 3.49 1.38 -6.26
N PHE A 218 3.16 1.27 -4.99
CA PHE A 218 4.11 1.11 -3.90
C PHE A 218 3.75 -0.13 -3.10
N VAL A 219 4.76 -0.92 -2.73
CA VAL A 219 4.61 -2.07 -1.86
C VAL A 219 5.10 -1.74 -0.45
N PHE A 220 4.36 -2.23 0.53
CA PHE A 220 4.66 -2.13 1.95
C PHE A 220 4.67 -3.54 2.54
N ASP A 221 5.75 -3.87 3.24
CA ASP A 221 5.78 -5.09 4.03
C ASP A 221 5.02 -4.89 5.34
N LYS A 222 4.07 -5.78 5.61
CA LYS A 222 3.29 -5.85 6.86
C LYS A 222 3.63 -7.09 7.68
N SER A 223 4.62 -7.87 7.24
CA SER A 223 4.94 -9.18 7.80
C SER A 223 6.02 -9.18 8.89
N GLY A 224 6.74 -8.08 9.10
CA GLY A 224 7.88 -8.01 10.01
C GLY A 224 9.23 -8.33 9.36
N GLY A 225 9.38 -8.12 8.04
CA GLY A 225 10.64 -8.32 7.30
C GLY A 225 10.71 -9.62 6.48
N HIS A 226 9.58 -10.27 6.20
CA HIS A 226 9.54 -11.54 5.46
C HIS A 226 9.16 -11.39 3.98
N THR A 227 9.03 -10.15 3.49
CA THR A 227 8.85 -9.85 2.07
C THR A 227 10.18 -9.54 1.40
N LYS A 228 10.39 -10.06 0.19
CA LYS A 228 11.53 -9.67 -0.67
C LYS A 228 11.03 -9.02 -1.94
N LEU A 229 11.65 -7.91 -2.35
CA LEU A 229 11.48 -7.29 -3.66
C LEU A 229 12.76 -7.52 -4.47
N ASN A 230 12.61 -8.17 -5.64
CA ASN A 230 13.74 -8.53 -6.52
C ASN A 230 14.86 -9.28 -5.77
N GLY A 231 14.47 -10.18 -4.86
CA GLY A 231 15.38 -10.99 -4.04
C GLY A 231 15.95 -10.29 -2.80
N LYS A 232 15.78 -8.97 -2.65
CA LYS A 232 16.23 -8.21 -1.47
C LYS A 232 15.11 -8.09 -0.45
N VAL A 233 15.41 -8.36 0.82
CA VAL A 233 14.46 -8.14 1.92
C VAL A 233 14.14 -6.65 2.01
N ILE A 234 12.84 -6.32 2.06
CA ILE A 234 12.38 -4.95 2.24
C ILE A 234 12.03 -4.69 3.70
N SER A 235 12.21 -3.45 4.16
CA SER A 235 11.93 -3.07 5.54
C SER A 235 10.42 -3.01 5.80
N GLU A 236 10.03 -3.39 7.02
CA GLU A 236 8.63 -3.31 7.44
C GLU A 236 8.09 -1.87 7.37
N ASN A 237 6.87 -1.73 6.85
CA ASN A 237 6.13 -0.46 6.73
C ASN A 237 6.83 0.65 5.93
N GLN A 238 7.94 0.38 5.23
CA GLN A 238 8.55 1.34 4.31
C GLN A 238 7.97 1.16 2.90
N PRO A 239 7.65 2.26 2.19
CA PRO A 239 7.20 2.20 0.81
C PRO A 239 8.36 1.88 -0.13
N TYR A 240 8.16 0.91 -1.02
CA TYR A 240 9.05 0.64 -2.15
C TYR A 240 8.28 0.77 -3.45
N SER A 241 8.78 1.57 -4.39
CA SER A 241 8.17 1.72 -5.71
C SER A 241 8.19 0.38 -6.45
N LEU A 242 7.04 0.02 -7.05
CA LEU A 242 6.89 -1.16 -7.90
C LEU A 242 6.96 -0.75 -9.37
N GLN A 243 7.78 -1.48 -10.11
CA GLN A 243 7.89 -1.39 -11.56
C GLN A 243 7.34 -2.67 -12.20
N ALA A 244 6.99 -2.59 -13.48
CA ALA A 244 6.62 -3.78 -14.23
C ALA A 244 7.81 -4.76 -14.27
N ARG A 245 7.50 -6.06 -14.13
CA ARG A 245 8.43 -7.20 -14.01
C ARG A 245 9.17 -7.32 -12.68
N ASP A 246 8.88 -6.45 -11.71
CA ASP A 246 9.37 -6.66 -10.35
C ASP A 246 8.84 -7.97 -9.77
N ARG A 247 9.68 -8.63 -8.96
CA ARG A 247 9.36 -9.90 -8.33
C ARG A 247 9.22 -9.72 -6.83
N ILE A 248 8.03 -9.98 -6.31
CA ILE A 248 7.71 -9.92 -4.88
C ILE A 248 7.66 -11.36 -4.36
N THR A 249 8.58 -11.71 -3.46
CA THR A 249 8.56 -12.99 -2.75
C THR A 249 7.90 -12.79 -1.39
N ILE A 250 6.82 -13.54 -1.13
CA ILE A 250 6.08 -13.52 0.12
C ILE A 250 6.51 -14.74 0.94
N ALA A 251 7.13 -14.51 2.10
CA ALA A 251 7.53 -15.55 3.06
C ALA A 251 8.39 -16.71 2.50
N ASN A 252 9.03 -16.53 1.33
CA ASN A 252 9.63 -17.62 0.54
C ASN A 252 8.65 -18.75 0.13
N VAL A 253 7.34 -18.49 0.18
CA VAL A 253 6.29 -19.45 -0.19
C VAL A 253 5.87 -19.26 -1.65
N ILE A 254 5.69 -18.00 -2.06
CA ILE A 254 5.20 -17.64 -3.39
C ILE A 254 5.99 -16.46 -3.93
N VAL A 255 6.21 -16.47 -5.25
CA VAL A 255 6.79 -15.35 -5.99
C VAL A 255 5.72 -14.79 -6.92
N LEU A 256 5.45 -13.50 -6.78
CA LEU A 256 4.54 -12.73 -7.61
C LEU A 256 5.35 -11.84 -8.55
N GLU A 257 5.08 -11.91 -9.85
CA GLU A 257 5.60 -10.95 -10.83
C GLU A 257 4.58 -9.84 -11.03
N VAL A 258 5.04 -8.60 -10.91
CA VAL A 258 4.22 -7.40 -11.09
C VAL A 258 4.07 -7.11 -12.57
N LEU A 259 2.84 -7.03 -13.07
CA LEU A 259 2.56 -6.57 -14.43
C LEU A 259 1.69 -5.32 -14.34
N ILE A 260 2.09 -4.26 -15.05
CA ILE A 260 1.40 -2.99 -15.06
C ILE A 260 0.93 -2.74 -16.49
N ARG A 261 -0.38 -2.82 -16.74
CA ARG A 261 -0.96 -2.81 -18.10
C ARG A 261 -1.99 -1.71 -18.25
N LYS A 262 -2.20 -1.18 -19.46
CA LYS A 262 -3.25 -0.18 -19.71
C LYS A 262 -4.63 -0.79 -19.96
N ASN A 263 -4.66 -2.04 -20.43
CA ASN A 263 -5.89 -2.72 -20.84
C ASN A 263 -6.14 -3.94 -19.97
N VAL A 264 -7.42 -4.28 -19.84
CA VAL A 264 -7.85 -5.55 -19.25
C VAL A 264 -7.45 -6.68 -20.21
N GLY A 265 -6.79 -7.72 -19.70
CA GLY A 265 -6.38 -8.89 -20.48
C GLY A 265 -6.44 -10.16 -19.64
N GLY A 266 -6.43 -11.31 -20.32
CA GLY A 266 -6.57 -12.63 -19.70
C GLY A 266 -8.02 -13.13 -19.69
N LEU A 267 -8.17 -14.46 -19.60
CA LEU A 267 -9.46 -15.11 -19.44
C LEU A 267 -9.77 -15.22 -17.95
N LYS A 268 -10.92 -14.71 -17.52
CA LYS A 268 -11.38 -14.87 -16.13
C LYS A 268 -11.47 -16.35 -15.77
N THR A 269 -11.02 -16.70 -14.57
CA THR A 269 -11.11 -18.03 -13.99
C THR A 269 -11.98 -18.02 -12.74
N ASP A 270 -12.08 -19.18 -12.09
CA ASP A 270 -12.52 -19.22 -10.70
C ASP A 270 -11.64 -18.30 -9.84
N ASN A 271 -12.27 -17.55 -8.94
CA ASN A 271 -11.58 -16.68 -7.98
C ASN A 271 -10.73 -17.46 -6.97
N VAL A 272 -10.90 -18.77 -6.93
CA VAL A 272 -10.13 -19.69 -6.11
C VAL A 272 -9.35 -20.60 -7.04
N ILE A 273 -8.03 -20.55 -6.93
CA ILE A 273 -7.14 -21.40 -7.72
C ILE A 273 -6.35 -22.28 -6.78
N ARG A 274 -6.32 -23.56 -7.11
CA ARG A 274 -5.41 -24.53 -6.53
C ARG A 274 -4.31 -24.84 -7.54
N ILE A 275 -3.07 -24.60 -7.14
CA ILE A 275 -1.88 -24.90 -7.93
C ILE A 275 -1.23 -26.11 -7.29
N ASP A 276 -1.37 -27.25 -7.94
CA ASP A 276 -0.65 -28.47 -7.56
C ASP A 276 0.58 -28.58 -8.47
N HIS A 277 1.78 -28.58 -7.89
CA HIS A 277 3.04 -28.72 -8.62
C HIS A 277 3.75 -29.99 -8.13
N PRO A 278 4.32 -30.85 -9.00
CA PRO A 278 4.95 -32.10 -8.57
C PRO A 278 6.09 -31.88 -7.57
N ASP A 279 6.90 -30.84 -7.77
CA ASP A 279 8.08 -30.54 -6.93
C ASP A 279 7.85 -29.51 -5.81
N ARG A 280 6.61 -29.03 -5.59
CA ARG A 280 6.32 -27.99 -4.58
C ARG A 280 5.01 -28.27 -3.88
N ASP A 281 4.89 -27.86 -2.62
CA ASP A 281 3.63 -27.95 -1.90
C ASP A 281 2.51 -27.27 -2.68
N ALA A 282 1.32 -27.87 -2.61
CA ALA A 282 0.12 -27.30 -3.19
C ALA A 282 -0.08 -25.86 -2.66
N LEU A 283 -0.45 -24.96 -3.55
CA LEU A 283 -0.68 -23.57 -3.24
C LEU A 283 -2.14 -23.23 -3.52
N PHE A 284 -2.79 -22.59 -2.55
CA PHE A 284 -4.17 -22.16 -2.63
C PHE A 284 -4.22 -20.64 -2.62
N ILE A 285 -4.81 -20.05 -3.65
CA ILE A 285 -4.94 -18.60 -3.80
C ILE A 285 -6.40 -18.26 -4.03
N GLU A 286 -6.91 -17.30 -3.27
CA GLU A 286 -8.29 -16.82 -3.36
C GLU A 286 -8.30 -15.29 -3.53
N ALA A 287 -8.87 -14.82 -4.63
CA ALA A 287 -9.21 -13.41 -4.83
C ALA A 287 -10.57 -13.12 -4.17
N SER A 288 -10.54 -12.43 -3.03
CA SER A 288 -11.75 -11.94 -2.36
C SER A 288 -12.30 -10.68 -3.01
N ILE A 289 -11.42 -9.85 -3.56
CA ILE A 289 -11.75 -8.66 -4.34
C ILE A 289 -10.85 -8.65 -5.57
N GLY A 290 -11.42 -8.43 -6.75
CA GLY A 290 -10.72 -8.56 -8.04
C GLY A 290 -11.07 -9.87 -8.71
N ASP A 291 -10.32 -10.20 -9.75
CA ASP A 291 -10.53 -11.41 -10.54
C ASP A 291 -9.22 -12.20 -10.60
N MET A 292 -9.32 -13.53 -10.53
CA MET A 292 -8.22 -14.37 -11.02
C MET A 292 -8.37 -14.52 -12.54
N VAL A 293 -7.27 -14.42 -13.25
CA VAL A 293 -7.22 -14.53 -14.71
C VAL A 293 -6.13 -15.52 -15.13
N THR A 294 -6.38 -16.22 -16.23
CA THR A 294 -5.35 -16.97 -16.96
C THR A 294 -4.80 -16.08 -18.05
N GLU A 295 -3.49 -15.86 -18.06
CA GLU A 295 -2.81 -15.16 -19.14
C GLU A 295 -2.20 -16.13 -20.13
N PHE A 296 -2.43 -15.86 -21.42
CA PHE A 296 -1.58 -16.37 -22.50
C PHE A 296 -0.38 -15.44 -22.60
N PHE A 297 0.81 -15.95 -22.30
CA PHE A 297 2.04 -15.18 -22.39
C PHE A 297 2.60 -15.37 -23.80
N ASP A 298 2.48 -14.34 -24.65
CA ASP A 298 3.41 -14.20 -25.77
C ASP A 298 4.77 -13.84 -25.15
N GLU A 299 5.75 -14.74 -25.27
CA GLU A 299 7.14 -14.53 -24.82
C GLU A 299 7.85 -13.43 -25.63
#